data_AF-A0A6G3PG76-F1
#
_entry.id   AF-A0A6G3PG76-F1
#
_cell.length_a   1.000
_cell.length_b   1.000
_cell.length_c   1.000
_cell.angle_alpha   90.00
_cell.angle_beta   90.00
_cell.angle_gamma   90.00
#
_symmetry.space_group_name_H-M   'P 1'
#
loop_
_entity.id
_entity.type
_entity.pdbx_description
1 polymer ?
#
loop_
_entity_poly.entity_id
_entity_poly.type
_entity_poly.pdbx_seq_one_letter_code
_entity_poly.pdbx_strand_id
1 'polypeptide(L)'
;MNLPAGPEHSPREADEIDADQIKVWFRFVPREGWLPQDTEGLWARRLGPDTARVDNVPFLQDGVAEGDTVRFRTDDDGQHWAVERVAASDNCTVRVLPVPSGPLGRDARAVHERLAGFGLTGEVFSKEFPLLALTVPGGADLRGVKELLARGQDEGWWHFEVPCSTETWREA
;
A
#
# COMPACT_ATOMS: atom_id res chain seq x y z
N MET A 1 30.40 -2.26 -52.34
CA MET A 1 30.96 -3.06 -51.23
C MET A 1 30.40 -2.49 -49.94
N ASN A 2 29.47 -3.20 -49.31
CA ASN A 2 28.75 -2.78 -48.10
C ASN A 2 29.66 -2.87 -46.87
N LEU A 3 29.65 -1.84 -46.04
CA LEU A 3 30.11 -1.87 -44.65
C LEU A 3 28.94 -2.32 -43.75
N PRO A 4 29.19 -3.06 -42.65
CA PRO A 4 28.11 -3.55 -41.80
C PRO A 4 27.49 -2.41 -40.98
N ALA A 5 26.17 -2.45 -40.85
CA ALA A 5 25.43 -1.61 -39.93
C ALA A 5 25.87 -1.92 -38.48
N GLY A 6 26.13 -0.86 -37.71
CA GLY A 6 26.36 -0.95 -36.26
C GLY A 6 25.10 -1.45 -35.53
N PRO A 7 25.22 -1.83 -34.24
CA PRO A 7 24.12 -2.45 -33.52
C PRO A 7 22.95 -1.48 -33.44
N GLU A 8 21.80 -1.95 -33.93
CA GLU A 8 20.53 -1.26 -33.81
C GLU A 8 20.22 -1.07 -32.32
N HIS A 9 20.07 0.19 -31.91
CA HIS A 9 19.50 0.52 -30.61
C HIS A 9 18.08 -0.02 -30.58
N SER A 10 17.88 -1.16 -29.90
CA SER A 10 16.56 -1.68 -29.59
C SER A 10 15.81 -0.62 -28.77
N PRO A 11 14.63 -0.15 -29.21
CA PRO A 11 13.76 0.66 -28.36
C PRO A 11 13.43 -0.19 -27.14
N ARG A 12 13.71 0.32 -25.94
CA ARG A 12 13.27 -0.32 -24.70
C ARG A 12 11.79 -0.65 -24.84
N GLU A 13 11.47 -1.92 -24.65
CA GLU A 13 10.11 -2.43 -24.57
C GLU A 13 9.31 -1.51 -23.65
N ALA A 14 8.32 -0.85 -24.23
CA ALA A 14 7.33 -0.12 -23.49
C ALA A 14 6.51 -1.16 -22.71
N ASP A 15 6.68 -1.16 -21.39
CA ASP A 15 5.84 -1.78 -20.36
C ASP A 15 4.82 -2.80 -20.89
N GLU A 16 5.23 -4.07 -20.97
CA GLU A 16 4.28 -5.16 -20.88
C GLU A 16 3.54 -4.97 -19.55
N ILE A 17 2.29 -4.51 -19.61
CA ILE A 17 1.35 -4.77 -18.53
C ILE A 17 1.40 -6.28 -18.34
N ASP A 18 1.98 -6.73 -17.23
CA ASP A 18 1.95 -8.14 -16.81
C ASP A 18 0.51 -8.60 -17.05
N ALA A 19 0.30 -9.55 -17.98
CA ALA A 19 -1.03 -9.87 -18.50
C ALA A 19 -2.00 -10.33 -17.38
N ASP A 20 -1.44 -10.67 -16.21
CA ASP A 20 -2.16 -11.08 -15.02
C ASP A 20 -2.40 -9.94 -14.01
N GLN A 21 -1.90 -8.72 -14.24
CA GLN A 21 -2.17 -7.57 -13.38
C GLN A 21 -3.57 -7.00 -13.67
N ILE A 22 -4.38 -6.93 -12.62
CA ILE A 22 -5.73 -6.41 -12.66
C ILE A 22 -5.94 -5.33 -11.59
N LYS A 23 -6.94 -4.48 -11.80
CA LYS A 23 -7.42 -3.56 -10.78
C LYS A 23 -8.59 -4.22 -10.03
N VAL A 24 -8.49 -4.32 -8.71
CA VAL A 24 -9.58 -4.78 -7.84
C VAL A 24 -10.09 -3.62 -7.00
N TRP A 25 -11.38 -3.35 -7.09
CA TRP A 25 -12.06 -2.28 -6.38
C TRP A 25 -12.66 -2.78 -5.08
N PHE A 26 -12.42 -2.01 -4.03
CA PHE A 26 -12.98 -2.21 -2.71
C PHE A 26 -14.01 -1.13 -2.45
N ARG A 27 -15.10 -1.48 -1.77
CA ARG A 27 -16.16 -0.55 -1.36
C ARG A 27 -16.27 -0.58 0.15
N PHE A 28 -16.33 0.59 0.76
CA PHE A 28 -16.38 0.77 2.21
C PHE A 28 -17.26 1.97 2.55
N VAL A 29 -17.63 2.09 3.83
CA VAL A 29 -18.39 3.24 4.32
C VAL A 29 -17.40 4.37 4.61
N PRO A 30 -17.55 5.56 3.99
CA PRO A 30 -16.72 6.71 4.30
C PRO A 30 -16.78 7.07 5.79
N ARG A 31 -15.64 7.44 6.36
CA ARG A 31 -15.56 7.91 7.75
C ARG A 31 -15.95 9.38 7.81
N GLU A 32 -16.80 9.74 8.76
CA GLU A 32 -17.18 11.13 9.00
C GLU A 32 -15.92 11.98 9.32
N GLY A 33 -15.81 13.15 8.70
CA GLY A 33 -14.67 14.06 8.89
C GLY A 33 -13.35 13.59 8.25
N TRP A 34 -13.38 12.54 7.42
CA TRP A 34 -12.23 12.04 6.69
C TRP A 34 -12.36 12.29 5.18
N LEU A 35 -11.58 11.55 4.39
CA LEU A 35 -11.66 11.52 2.94
C LEU A 35 -13.05 11.03 2.47
N PRO A 36 -13.68 11.68 1.46
CA PRO A 36 -15.06 11.40 1.05
C PRO A 36 -15.22 10.13 0.20
N GLN A 37 -14.11 9.49 -0.18
CA GLN A 37 -14.12 8.28 -1.00
C GLN A 37 -14.83 7.13 -0.27
N ASP A 38 -15.67 6.43 -1.01
CA ASP A 38 -16.36 5.20 -0.60
C ASP A 38 -15.78 3.95 -1.29
N THR A 39 -14.76 4.16 -2.12
CA THR A 39 -14.10 3.14 -2.93
C THR A 39 -12.61 3.37 -3.04
N GLU A 40 -11.86 2.29 -3.19
CA GLU A 40 -10.42 2.30 -3.46
C GLU A 40 -10.08 1.19 -4.46
N GLY A 41 -9.28 1.52 -5.48
CA GLY A 41 -8.82 0.56 -6.47
C GLY A 41 -7.37 0.16 -6.22
N LEU A 42 -7.14 -1.10 -5.84
CA LEU A 42 -5.81 -1.67 -5.64
C LEU A 42 -5.36 -2.47 -6.86
N TRP A 43 -4.06 -2.39 -7.18
CA TRP A 43 -3.45 -3.30 -8.13
C TRP A 43 -3.30 -4.68 -7.50
N ALA A 44 -3.55 -5.72 -8.28
CA ALA A 44 -3.45 -7.09 -7.84
C ALA A 44 -3.03 -7.99 -9.00
N ARG A 45 -2.31 -9.08 -8.71
CA ARG A 45 -2.03 -10.14 -9.66
C ARG A 45 -3.10 -11.21 -9.57
N ARG A 46 -3.75 -11.51 -10.69
CA ARG A 46 -4.72 -12.59 -10.82
C ARG A 46 -4.07 -13.93 -10.48
N LEU A 47 -4.71 -14.69 -9.61
CA LEU A 47 -4.29 -16.05 -9.24
C LEU A 47 -5.23 -17.14 -9.80
N GLY A 48 -6.43 -16.73 -10.23
CA GLY A 48 -7.45 -17.64 -10.75
C GLY A 48 -8.64 -16.90 -11.35
N PRO A 49 -9.76 -17.60 -11.59
CA PRO A 49 -10.96 -17.01 -12.18
C PRO A 49 -11.53 -15.86 -11.33
N ASP A 50 -11.52 -16.01 -10.00
CA ASP A 50 -12.16 -15.10 -9.05
C ASP A 50 -11.27 -14.73 -7.85
N THR A 51 -9.97 -15.03 -7.91
CA THR A 51 -9.00 -14.69 -6.85
C THR A 51 -7.81 -13.92 -7.39
N ALA A 52 -7.33 -12.95 -6.62
CA ALA A 52 -6.14 -12.17 -6.93
C ALA A 52 -5.35 -11.82 -5.67
N ARG A 53 -4.03 -11.64 -5.79
CA ARG A 53 -3.14 -11.19 -4.73
C ARG A 53 -2.92 -9.69 -4.85
N VAL A 54 -3.21 -8.94 -3.80
CA VAL A 54 -2.98 -7.49 -3.74
C VAL A 54 -1.48 -7.20 -3.86
N ASP A 55 -1.09 -6.27 -4.74
CA ASP A 55 0.31 -5.95 -5.03
C ASP A 55 0.72 -4.54 -4.56
N ASN A 56 -0.20 -3.73 -4.02
CA ASN A 56 0.14 -2.43 -3.43
C ASN A 56 -0.64 -2.15 -2.12
N VAL A 57 -0.11 -1.23 -1.32
CA VAL A 57 -0.61 -0.94 0.03
C VAL A 57 -1.90 -0.10 0.02
N PRO A 58 -2.92 -0.40 0.83
CA PRO A 58 -4.17 0.38 0.86
C PRO A 58 -4.09 1.67 1.67
N PHE A 59 -4.57 2.77 1.08
CA PHE A 59 -4.75 4.06 1.74
C PHE A 59 -6.05 4.17 2.53
N LEU A 60 -7.10 3.45 2.15
CA LEU A 60 -8.45 3.64 2.70
C LEU A 60 -9.11 2.32 3.16
N GLN A 61 -8.92 1.23 2.42
CA GLN A 61 -9.51 -0.06 2.74
C GLN A 61 -8.89 -0.67 4.01
N ASP A 62 -9.71 -0.90 5.03
CA ASP A 62 -9.29 -1.57 6.27
C ASP A 62 -9.31 -3.11 6.12
N GLY A 63 -8.52 -3.79 6.95
CA GLY A 63 -8.50 -5.26 7.01
C GLY A 63 -7.85 -5.96 5.81
N VAL A 64 -7.20 -5.21 4.91
CA VAL A 64 -6.46 -5.73 3.76
C VAL A 64 -5.03 -5.21 3.82
N ALA A 65 -4.06 -6.07 3.51
CA ALA A 65 -2.66 -5.72 3.33
C ALA A 65 -2.15 -6.08 1.94
N GLU A 66 -1.07 -5.42 1.51
CA GLU A 66 -0.28 -5.86 0.36
C GLU A 66 0.13 -7.32 0.55
N GLY A 67 -0.04 -8.15 -0.47
CA GLY A 67 0.23 -9.59 -0.43
C GLY A 67 -0.98 -10.44 -0.02
N ASP A 68 -2.05 -9.85 0.52
CA ASP A 68 -3.28 -10.59 0.84
C ASP A 68 -3.91 -11.14 -0.44
N THR A 69 -4.52 -12.33 -0.35
CA THR A 69 -5.35 -12.87 -1.43
C THR A 69 -6.81 -12.53 -1.18
N VAL A 70 -7.45 -11.96 -2.18
CA VAL A 70 -8.86 -11.57 -2.15
C VAL A 70 -9.66 -12.33 -3.20
N ARG A 71 -10.93 -12.61 -2.89
CA ARG A 71 -11.92 -13.01 -3.88
C ARG A 71 -12.55 -11.76 -4.48
N PHE A 72 -12.78 -11.75 -5.79
CA PHE A 72 -13.51 -10.70 -6.48
C PHE A 72 -14.62 -11.25 -7.36
N ARG A 73 -15.57 -10.39 -7.74
CA ARG A 73 -16.56 -10.65 -8.79
C ARG A 73 -16.38 -9.61 -9.89
N THR A 74 -16.50 -10.04 -11.14
CA THR A 74 -16.56 -9.14 -12.29
C THR A 74 -18.02 -8.74 -12.51
N ASP A 75 -18.29 -7.45 -12.58
CA ASP A 75 -19.62 -6.94 -12.93
C ASP A 75 -19.82 -6.87 -14.46
N ASP A 76 -21.00 -6.40 -14.88
CA ASP A 76 -21.39 -6.31 -16.30
C ASP A 76 -20.52 -5.30 -17.08
N ASP A 77 -19.85 -4.37 -16.39
CA ASP A 77 -18.93 -3.39 -16.97
C ASP A 77 -17.48 -3.90 -17.04
N GLY A 78 -17.24 -5.14 -16.59
CA GLY A 78 -15.91 -5.76 -16.56
C GLY A 78 -15.06 -5.35 -15.36
N GLN A 79 -15.62 -4.64 -14.38
CA GLN A 79 -14.90 -4.19 -13.20
C GLN A 79 -14.85 -5.29 -12.14
N HIS A 80 -13.66 -5.51 -11.57
CA HIS A 80 -13.46 -6.50 -10.52
C HIS A 80 -13.69 -5.88 -9.14
N TRP A 81 -14.72 -6.34 -8.44
CA TRP A 81 -15.08 -5.90 -7.10
C TRP A 81 -14.70 -6.95 -6.06
N ALA A 82 -13.90 -6.56 -5.06
CA ALA A 82 -13.58 -7.41 -3.94
C ALA A 82 -14.85 -7.84 -3.19
N VAL A 83 -14.89 -9.11 -2.80
CA VAL A 83 -15.99 -9.72 -2.02
C VAL A 83 -15.52 -10.00 -0.60
N GLU A 84 -14.35 -10.62 -0.46
CA GLU A 84 -13.77 -11.00 0.82
C GLU A 84 -12.27 -11.21 0.69
N ARG A 85 -11.56 -11.12 1.82
CA ARG A 85 -10.18 -11.62 1.94
C ARG A 85 -10.22 -13.13 2.18
N VAL A 86 -9.58 -13.91 1.32
CA VAL A 86 -9.56 -15.38 1.39
C VAL A 86 -8.29 -15.93 2.04
N ALA A 87 -7.17 -15.20 1.98
CA ALA A 87 -5.96 -15.54 2.70
C ALA A 87 -5.22 -14.26 3.09
N ALA A 88 -4.79 -14.19 4.36
CA ALA A 88 -3.92 -13.12 4.83
C ALA A 88 -2.47 -13.43 4.45
N SER A 89 -1.73 -12.38 4.12
CA SER A 89 -0.27 -12.37 4.17
C SER A 89 0.21 -12.19 5.61
N ASP A 90 1.52 -12.26 5.81
CA ASP A 90 2.16 -11.89 7.08
C ASP A 90 2.37 -10.36 7.20
N ASN A 91 1.96 -9.58 6.20
CA ASN A 91 2.15 -8.14 6.19
C ASN A 91 1.08 -7.42 7.02
N CYS A 92 1.46 -6.28 7.59
CA CYS A 92 0.55 -5.31 8.15
C CYS A 92 0.46 -4.07 7.26
N THR A 93 -0.69 -3.40 7.33
CA THR A 93 -0.87 -2.06 6.75
C THR A 93 -0.81 -1.07 7.89
N VAL A 94 0.09 -0.10 7.78
CA VAL A 94 0.19 1.06 8.69
C VAL A 94 -0.01 2.32 7.88
N ARG A 95 -0.81 3.26 8.38
CA ARG A 95 -0.95 4.59 7.77
C ARG A 95 -0.42 5.64 8.72
N VAL A 96 0.35 6.60 8.19
CA VAL A 96 0.98 7.66 8.97
C VAL A 96 0.67 9.01 8.33
N LEU A 97 0.18 9.96 9.11
CA LEU A 97 -0.12 11.32 8.66
C LEU A 97 0.72 12.32 9.48
N PRO A 98 1.70 13.01 8.86
CA PRO A 98 2.48 14.05 9.54
C PRO A 98 1.58 15.14 10.12
N VAL A 99 1.87 15.60 11.34
CA VAL A 99 1.16 16.74 11.93
C VAL A 99 1.67 18.03 11.28
N PRO A 100 0.83 18.85 10.62
CA PRO A 100 1.30 20.01 9.86
C PRO A 100 2.06 21.06 10.69
N SER A 101 1.70 21.23 11.96
CA SER A 101 2.36 22.13 12.91
C SER A 101 3.45 21.44 13.74
N GLY A 102 3.71 20.16 13.50
CA GLY A 102 4.68 19.36 14.24
C GLY A 102 6.11 19.54 13.73
N PRO A 103 7.09 18.90 14.39
CA PRO A 103 8.52 19.05 14.05
C PRO A 103 8.90 18.63 12.63
N LEU A 104 8.12 17.75 12.00
CA LEU A 104 8.35 17.28 10.63
C LEU A 104 7.51 18.02 9.59
N GLY A 105 6.61 18.92 10.01
CA GLY A 105 5.68 19.61 9.12
C GLY A 105 4.87 18.64 8.24
N ARG A 106 4.61 19.06 6.99
CA ARG A 106 3.93 18.22 5.97
C ARG A 106 4.89 17.33 5.17
N ASP A 107 6.08 17.06 5.69
CA ASP A 107 7.14 16.38 4.93
C ASP A 107 7.04 14.85 5.06
N ALA A 108 6.40 14.21 4.07
CA ALA A 108 6.34 12.75 3.98
C ALA A 108 7.73 12.10 3.85
N ARG A 109 8.68 12.77 3.21
CA ARG A 109 10.05 12.25 3.08
C ARG A 109 10.72 12.20 4.45
N ALA A 110 10.56 13.25 5.27
CA ALA A 110 11.09 13.27 6.62
C ALA A 110 10.51 12.14 7.49
N VAL A 111 9.22 11.80 7.32
CA VAL A 111 8.61 10.63 7.99
C VAL A 111 9.23 9.33 7.50
N HIS A 112 9.36 9.14 6.17
CA HIS A 112 10.01 7.96 5.60
C HIS A 112 11.45 7.79 6.12
N GLU A 113 12.24 8.86 6.18
CA GLU A 113 13.63 8.83 6.70
C GLU A 113 13.70 8.35 8.16
N ARG A 114 12.71 8.67 9.00
CA ARG A 114 12.64 8.18 10.38
C ARG A 114 12.36 6.68 10.45
N LEU A 115 11.59 6.15 9.50
CA LEU A 115 11.17 4.74 9.44
C LEU A 115 12.09 3.85 8.59
N ALA A 116 13.01 4.45 7.83
CA ALA A 116 13.84 3.75 6.83
C ALA A 116 14.66 2.59 7.41
N GLY A 117 15.01 2.63 8.71
CA GLY A 117 15.74 1.57 9.39
C GLY A 117 14.99 0.23 9.49
N PHE A 118 13.69 0.21 9.24
CA PHE A 118 12.84 -0.99 9.37
C PHE A 118 12.57 -1.73 8.05
N GLY A 119 13.06 -1.21 6.92
CA GLY A 119 12.86 -1.85 5.61
C GLY A 119 11.40 -1.88 5.14
N LEU A 120 10.61 -0.87 5.55
CA LEU A 120 9.21 -0.72 5.13
C LEU A 120 9.13 -0.25 3.68
N THR A 121 8.09 -0.68 2.96
CA THR A 121 7.72 -0.13 1.66
C THR A 121 6.41 0.65 1.78
N GLY A 122 6.07 1.48 0.79
CA GLY A 122 4.80 2.18 0.81
C GLY A 122 4.66 3.29 -0.22
N GLU A 123 3.53 3.98 -0.13
CA GLU A 123 3.12 5.03 -1.06
C GLU A 123 2.66 6.28 -0.30
N VAL A 124 2.69 7.43 -0.96
CA VAL A 124 2.19 8.71 -0.41
C VAL A 124 0.97 9.14 -1.21
N PHE A 125 -0.12 9.47 -0.52
CA PHE A 125 -1.41 9.76 -1.14
C PHE A 125 -1.35 10.99 -2.08
N SER A 126 -0.90 12.14 -1.56
CA SER A 126 -0.60 13.33 -2.37
C SER A 126 0.33 14.29 -1.62
N LYS A 127 0.76 15.38 -2.29
CA LYS A 127 1.55 16.44 -1.63
C LYS A 127 0.69 17.28 -0.68
N GLU A 128 -0.56 17.51 -1.04
CA GLU A 128 -1.51 18.32 -0.28
C GLU A 128 -2.01 17.57 0.97
N PHE A 129 -2.12 16.26 0.87
CA PHE A 129 -2.50 15.35 1.94
C PHE A 129 -1.44 14.24 2.06
N PRO A 130 -0.33 14.47 2.79
CA PRO A 130 0.83 13.59 2.83
C PRO A 130 0.60 12.36 3.73
N LEU A 131 -0.53 11.67 3.54
CA LEU A 131 -0.78 10.38 4.17
C LEU A 131 0.13 9.34 3.54
N LEU A 132 0.97 8.69 4.35
CA LEU A 132 1.76 7.54 3.96
C LEU A 132 0.96 6.28 4.27
N ALA A 133 0.82 5.39 3.29
CA ALA A 133 0.41 4.01 3.51
C ALA A 133 1.66 3.14 3.40
N LEU A 134 1.91 2.31 4.41
CA LEU A 134 3.13 1.54 4.57
C LEU A 134 2.81 0.06 4.76
N THR A 135 3.54 -0.77 4.02
CA THR A 135 3.59 -2.22 4.22
C THR A 135 4.67 -2.51 5.25
N VAL A 136 4.27 -3.13 6.36
CA VAL A 136 5.21 -3.65 7.36
C VAL A 136 5.28 -5.16 7.18
N PRO A 137 6.41 -5.71 6.68
CA PRO A 137 6.57 -7.15 6.52
C PRO A 137 6.52 -7.88 7.86
N GLY A 138 5.92 -9.08 7.90
CA GLY A 138 5.82 -9.87 9.13
C GLY A 138 7.17 -10.28 9.75
N GLY A 139 8.25 -10.28 8.96
CA GLY A 139 9.61 -10.53 9.42
C GLY A 139 10.41 -9.27 9.83
N ALA A 140 9.80 -8.08 9.81
CA ALA A 140 10.45 -6.85 10.25
C ALA A 140 10.58 -6.79 11.80
N ASP A 141 11.35 -5.83 12.31
CA ASP A 141 11.38 -5.53 13.75
C ASP A 141 10.07 -4.85 14.19
N LEU A 142 9.02 -5.65 14.37
CA LEU A 142 7.67 -5.17 14.68
C LEU A 142 7.62 -4.35 15.99
N ARG A 143 8.43 -4.74 16.99
CA ARG A 143 8.50 -4.02 18.26
C ARG A 143 9.11 -2.64 18.07
N GLY A 144 10.26 -2.55 17.40
CA GLY A 144 10.90 -1.26 17.12
C GLY A 144 10.02 -0.35 16.26
N VAL A 145 9.27 -0.91 15.29
CA VAL A 145 8.29 -0.14 14.50
C VAL A 145 7.20 0.42 15.41
N LYS A 146 6.58 -0.40 16.27
CA LYS A 146 5.53 0.03 17.20
C LYS A 146 6.02 1.12 18.16
N GLU A 147 7.21 0.93 18.74
CA GLU A 147 7.84 1.89 19.64
C GLU A 147 8.10 3.23 18.94
N LEU A 148 8.62 3.21 17.71
CA LEU A 148 8.86 4.44 16.95
C LEU A 148 7.54 5.15 16.60
N LEU A 149 6.53 4.41 16.13
CA LEU A 149 5.22 4.97 15.78
C LEU A 149 4.57 5.66 16.99
N ALA A 150 4.57 4.98 18.14
CA ALA A 150 4.04 5.51 19.38
C ALA A 150 4.79 6.76 19.83
N ARG A 151 6.13 6.71 19.87
CA ARG A 151 6.96 7.87 20.22
C ARG A 151 6.71 9.05 19.29
N GLY A 152 6.66 8.82 17.98
CA GLY A 152 6.41 9.91 17.03
C GLY A 152 5.03 10.53 17.19
N GLN A 153 4.03 9.76 17.63
CA GLN A 153 2.73 10.32 18.00
C GLN A 153 2.80 11.15 19.28
N ASP A 154 3.47 10.64 20.32
CA ASP A 154 3.62 11.34 21.62
C ASP A 154 4.42 12.63 21.48
N GLU A 155 5.43 12.65 20.60
CA GLU A 155 6.25 13.83 20.30
C GLU A 155 5.60 14.77 19.25
N GLY A 156 4.38 14.46 18.80
CA GLY A 156 3.62 15.31 17.87
C GLY A 156 4.18 15.35 16.44
N TRP A 157 4.93 14.34 16.02
CA TRP A 157 5.47 14.22 14.67
C TRP A 157 4.38 13.82 13.67
N TRP A 158 3.51 12.88 14.04
CA TRP A 158 2.46 12.33 13.19
C TRP A 158 1.29 11.76 14.00
N HIS A 159 0.20 11.46 13.31
CA HIS A 159 -0.80 10.48 13.73
C HIS A 159 -0.57 9.18 12.97
N PHE A 160 -0.96 8.04 13.54
CA PHE A 160 -0.92 6.77 12.81
C PHE A 160 -2.11 5.87 13.11
N GLU A 161 -2.39 4.95 12.19
CA GLU A 161 -3.35 3.87 12.36
C GLU A 161 -2.80 2.56 11.79
N VAL A 162 -3.30 1.42 12.29
CA VAL A 162 -2.91 0.07 11.85
C VAL A 162 -4.17 -0.65 11.32
N PRO A 163 -4.65 -0.29 10.12
CA PRO A 163 -5.91 -0.79 9.55
C PRO A 163 -5.90 -2.29 9.24
N CYS A 164 -4.73 -2.90 9.06
CA CYS A 164 -4.59 -4.35 8.95
C CYS A 164 -3.43 -4.81 9.84
N SER A 165 -3.70 -5.63 10.85
CA SER A 165 -2.69 -6.20 11.75
C SER A 165 -2.79 -7.72 11.85
N THR A 166 -1.64 -8.37 11.93
CA THR A 166 -1.50 -9.79 12.21
C THR A 166 -1.50 -10.08 13.72
N GLU A 167 -1.57 -11.35 14.09
CA GLU A 167 -1.38 -11.77 15.49
C GLU A 167 0.04 -11.47 15.96
N THR A 168 1.05 -11.77 15.13
CA THR A 168 2.46 -11.44 15.37
C THR A 168 2.66 -9.96 15.68
N TRP A 169 1.98 -9.05 14.96
CA TRP A 169 2.02 -7.62 15.27
C TRP A 169 1.45 -7.29 16.65
N ARG A 170 0.32 -7.91 17.02
CA ARG A 170 -0.34 -7.66 18.30
C ARG A 170 0.50 -8.15 19.48
N GLU A 171 1.18 -9.27 19.31
CA GLU A 171 2.00 -9.91 20.36
C GLU A 171 3.42 -9.32 20.51
N ALA A 172 3.93 -8.61 19.49
CA ALA A 172 5.30 -8.06 19.48
C ALA A 172 5.60 -7.02 20.55
#